data_AF-A0A2M7F5G3-F1
#
_entry.id   AF-A0A2M7F5G3-F1
#
_cell.length_a   1.000
_cell.length_b   1.000
_cell.length_c   1.000
_cell.angle_alpha   90.00
_cell.angle_beta   90.00
_cell.angle_gamma   90.00
#
_symmetry.space_group_name_H-M   'P 1'
#
loop_
_entity.id
_entity.type
_entity.pdbx_description
1 polymer ?
#
loop_
_entity_poly.entity_id
_entity_poly.type
_entity_poly.pdbx_seq_one_letter_code
_entity_poly.pdbx_strand_id
1 'polypeptide(L)'
;MAKGPARRLEIDFPTLFMIAEWGAFHHERLDGSGYPFHCKAADLTIGARIMMVADIFTATAEDRPYRKGIIRILKDFSARKLLESKVVDLLVENYDEVFLEMRKKQEAARAFYEEQFACVETASV
;
A
#
# COMPACT_ATOMS: atom_id res chain seq x y z
N MET A 1 -12.32 -8.64 -31.32
CA MET A 1 -11.40 -8.73 -30.17
C MET A 1 -12.23 -9.17 -28.97
N ALA A 2 -11.98 -10.37 -28.43
CA ALA A 2 -12.77 -10.92 -27.33
C ALA A 2 -12.32 -10.27 -26.01
N LYS A 3 -13.19 -9.53 -25.34
CA LYS A 3 -12.98 -9.13 -23.94
C LYS A 3 -12.84 -10.43 -23.14
N GLY A 4 -11.65 -10.69 -22.60
CA GLY A 4 -11.42 -11.82 -21.70
C GLY A 4 -12.44 -11.79 -20.55
N PRO A 5 -12.84 -12.94 -19.98
CA PRO A 5 -13.88 -12.98 -18.98
C PRO A 5 -13.48 -12.09 -17.81
N ALA A 6 -14.31 -11.08 -17.51
CA ALA A 6 -14.20 -10.30 -16.31
C ALA A 6 -14.17 -11.28 -15.13
N ARG A 7 -13.00 -11.48 -14.53
CA ARG A 7 -12.86 -12.33 -13.35
C ARG A 7 -13.64 -11.66 -12.24
N ARG A 8 -14.87 -12.12 -12.02
CA ARG A 8 -15.65 -11.79 -10.82
C ARG A 8 -14.85 -12.32 -9.64
N LEU A 9 -14.13 -11.44 -8.96
CA LEU A 9 -13.54 -11.76 -7.67
C LEU A 9 -14.73 -12.01 -6.73
N GLU A 10 -15.00 -13.27 -6.42
CA GLU A 10 -15.94 -13.64 -5.35
C GLU A 10 -15.27 -13.30 -4.02
N ILE A 11 -15.34 -12.02 -3.64
CA ILE A 11 -14.92 -11.56 -2.31
C ILE A 11 -16.09 -11.82 -1.37
N ASP A 12 -15.87 -12.65 -0.36
CA ASP A 12 -16.88 -12.90 0.67
C ASP A 12 -17.00 -11.71 1.63
N PHE A 13 -18.12 -11.64 2.34
CA PHE A 13 -18.38 -10.56 3.30
C PHE A 13 -17.29 -10.42 4.37
N PRO A 14 -16.78 -11.51 5.00
CA PRO A 14 -15.68 -11.40 5.97
C PRO A 14 -14.40 -10.79 5.40
N THR A 15 -13.99 -11.16 4.19
CA THR A 15 -12.79 -10.60 3.55
C THR A 15 -12.95 -9.10 3.29
N LEU A 16 -14.16 -8.65 2.94
CA LEU A 16 -14.42 -7.23 2.73
C LEU A 16 -14.24 -6.41 4.01
N PHE A 17 -14.68 -6.91 5.17
CA PHE A 17 -14.45 -6.24 6.46
C PHE A 17 -12.97 -6.14 6.81
N MET A 18 -12.21 -7.20 6.54
CA MET A 18 -10.76 -7.22 6.77
C MET A 18 -10.04 -6.16 5.92
N ILE A 19 -10.38 -6.07 4.62
CA ILE A 19 -9.79 -5.06 3.72
C ILE A 19 -10.20 -3.65 4.16
N ALA A 20 -11.47 -3.45 4.55
CA ALA A 20 -11.96 -2.17 5.03
C ALA A 20 -11.24 -1.72 6.31
N GLU A 21 -10.98 -2.63 7.24
CA GLU A 21 -10.20 -2.37 8.45
C GLU A 21 -8.78 -1.91 8.11
N TRP A 22 -8.09 -2.64 7.21
CA TRP A 22 -6.74 -2.25 6.81
C TRP A 22 -6.71 -0.87 6.15
N GLY A 23 -7.70 -0.59 5.30
CA GLY A 23 -7.89 0.73 4.69
C GLY A 23 -8.19 1.82 5.73
N ALA A 24 -8.96 1.53 6.77
CA ALA A 24 -9.26 2.50 7.82
C ALA A 24 -8.05 2.83 8.70
N PHE A 25 -7.14 1.87 8.90
CA PHE A 25 -6.05 1.98 9.88
C PHE A 25 -4.65 2.19 9.28
N HIS A 26 -4.46 2.18 7.95
CA HIS A 26 -3.12 2.30 7.35
C HIS A 26 -2.42 3.67 7.59
N HIS A 27 -3.14 4.68 8.09
CA HIS A 27 -2.56 5.96 8.53
C HIS A 27 -2.33 6.05 10.05
N GLU A 28 -2.69 5.01 10.81
CA GLU A 28 -2.37 4.89 12.23
C GLU A 28 -0.87 4.66 12.46
N ARG A 29 -0.38 4.84 13.69
CA ARG A 29 1.02 4.61 14.06
C ARG A 29 1.08 3.84 15.37
N LEU A 30 2.12 3.01 15.57
CA LEU A 30 2.18 2.11 16.72
C LEU A 30 2.18 2.83 18.09
N ASP A 31 2.62 4.09 18.12
CA ASP A 31 2.64 4.94 19.32
C ASP A 31 1.32 5.72 19.57
N GLY A 32 0.35 5.65 18.65
CA GLY A 32 -0.90 6.39 18.71
C GLY A 32 -0.85 7.79 18.08
N SER A 33 0.27 8.19 17.47
CA SER A 33 0.40 9.51 16.81
C SER A 33 -0.26 9.59 15.43
N GLY A 34 -0.70 8.45 14.88
CA GLY A 34 -1.41 8.37 13.61
C GLY A 34 -2.86 8.84 13.69
N TYR A 35 -3.59 8.69 12.61
CA TYR A 35 -4.98 9.17 12.46
C TYR A 35 -5.78 8.16 11.61
N PRO A 36 -7.12 8.17 11.66
CA PRO A 36 -8.01 9.13 12.36
C PRO A 36 -8.42 8.77 13.79
N PHE A 37 -8.12 7.57 14.27
CA PHE A 37 -8.61 7.03 15.55
C PHE A 37 -7.57 7.07 16.67
N HIS A 38 -6.29 7.34 16.36
CA HIS A 38 -5.19 7.38 17.32
C HIS A 38 -4.95 6.02 18.01
N CYS A 39 -5.08 4.95 17.23
CA CYS A 39 -4.90 3.57 17.68
C CYS A 39 -3.46 3.29 18.06
N LYS A 40 -3.23 2.51 19.12
CA LYS A 40 -1.88 2.05 19.49
C LYS A 40 -1.62 0.67 18.87
N ALA A 41 -0.38 0.21 18.95
CA ALA A 41 0.02 -1.09 18.43
C ALA A 41 -0.96 -2.22 18.79
N ALA A 42 -1.41 -2.32 20.04
CA ALA A 42 -2.31 -3.37 20.50
C ALA A 42 -3.67 -3.40 19.78
N ASP A 43 -4.11 -2.26 19.25
CA ASP A 43 -5.39 -2.10 18.55
C ASP A 43 -5.28 -2.37 17.04
N LEU A 44 -4.05 -2.49 16.53
CA LEU A 44 -3.77 -2.62 15.10
C LEU A 44 -3.45 -4.07 14.73
N THR A 45 -4.25 -4.61 13.81
CA THR A 45 -3.99 -5.94 13.23
C THR A 45 -2.71 -5.95 12.41
N ILE A 46 -2.13 -7.14 12.23
CA ILE A 46 -0.91 -7.29 11.43
C ILE A 46 -1.11 -6.81 9.98
N GLY A 47 -2.29 -7.02 9.42
CA GLY A 47 -2.61 -6.55 8.06
C GLY A 47 -2.61 -5.02 7.96
N ALA A 48 -3.21 -4.32 8.94
CA ALA A 48 -3.14 -2.86 9.01
C ALA A 48 -1.69 -2.36 9.14
N ARG A 49 -0.86 -3.01 9.99
CA ARG A 49 0.56 -2.66 10.13
C ARG A 49 1.37 -2.91 8.85
N ILE A 50 1.07 -3.98 8.11
CA ILE A 50 1.68 -4.24 6.80
C ILE A 50 1.27 -3.15 5.81
N MET A 51 -0.01 -2.79 5.76
CA MET A 51 -0.52 -1.74 4.88
C MET A 51 0.10 -0.37 5.18
N MET A 52 0.31 -0.01 6.45
CA MET A 52 1.04 1.20 6.84
C MET A 52 2.44 1.26 6.23
N VAL A 53 3.20 0.16 6.28
CA VAL A 53 4.57 0.10 5.75
C VAL A 53 4.55 0.13 4.22
N ALA A 54 3.62 -0.59 3.60
CA ALA A 54 3.45 -0.62 2.14
C ALA A 54 3.09 0.76 1.58
N ASP A 55 2.15 1.48 2.21
CA ASP A 55 1.75 2.84 1.82
C ASP A 55 2.94 3.80 1.80
N ILE A 56 3.69 3.87 2.91
CA ILE A 56 4.87 4.74 3.00
C ILE A 56 5.94 4.34 1.97
N PHE A 57 6.19 3.04 1.79
CA PHE A 57 7.15 2.55 0.81
C PHE A 57 6.77 2.96 -0.61
N THR A 58 5.53 2.70 -1.02
CA THR A 58 5.06 3.01 -2.38
C THR A 58 5.08 4.52 -2.65
N ALA A 59 4.55 5.34 -1.74
CA ALA A 59 4.54 6.79 -1.88
C ALA A 59 5.97 7.38 -1.98
N THR A 60 6.89 6.91 -1.14
CA THR A 60 8.28 7.39 -1.18
C THR A 60 9.05 6.87 -2.40
N ALA A 61 8.72 5.68 -2.91
CA ALA A 61 9.35 5.09 -4.09
C ALA A 61 8.90 5.74 -5.40
N GLU A 62 7.65 6.20 -5.50
CA GLU A 62 7.11 6.93 -6.65
C GLU A 62 7.75 8.32 -6.80
N ASP A 63 7.76 9.11 -5.73
CA ASP A 63 8.25 10.49 -5.77
C ASP A 63 9.77 10.61 -5.77
N ARG A 64 10.47 9.68 -5.10
CA ARG A 64 11.92 9.75 -4.84
C ARG A 64 12.54 8.36 -4.95
N PRO A 65 12.82 7.85 -6.17
CA PRO A 65 13.27 6.46 -6.41
C PRO A 65 14.71 6.14 -5.92
N TYR A 66 15.19 6.85 -4.89
CA TYR A 66 16.49 6.65 -4.30
C TYR A 66 16.43 5.64 -3.13
N ARG A 67 16.87 4.41 -3.42
CA ARG A 67 16.88 3.26 -2.47
C ARG A 67 17.38 3.62 -1.08
N LYS A 68 18.52 4.29 -0.96
CA LYS A 68 19.08 4.62 0.37
C LYS A 68 18.21 5.62 1.14
N GLY A 69 17.56 6.54 0.44
CA GLY A 69 16.64 7.52 1.05
C GLY A 69 15.38 6.84 1.59
N ILE A 70 14.79 5.95 0.79
CA ILE A 70 13.59 5.19 1.16
C ILE A 70 13.87 4.29 2.37
N ILE A 71 14.96 3.49 2.31
CA ILE A 71 15.36 2.61 3.42
C ILE A 71 15.61 3.42 4.70
N ARG A 72 16.26 4.57 4.59
CA ARG A 72 16.50 5.46 5.73
C ARG A 72 15.18 5.92 6.35
N ILE A 73 14.23 6.39 5.57
CA ILE A 73 12.92 6.83 6.07
C ILE A 73 12.22 5.69 6.82
N LEU A 74 12.15 4.50 6.23
CA LEU A 74 11.50 3.35 6.85
C LEU A 74 12.18 2.92 8.17
N LYS A 75 13.52 2.89 8.18
CA LYS A 75 14.30 2.57 9.39
C LYS A 75 14.18 3.64 10.46
N ASP A 76 14.14 4.92 10.09
CA ASP A 76 13.94 6.04 11.03
C ASP A 76 12.56 5.96 11.69
N PHE A 77 11.52 5.63 10.93
CA PHE A 77 10.17 5.43 11.46
C PHE A 77 10.07 4.20 12.37
N SER A 78 10.70 3.10 11.98
CA SER A 78 10.81 1.89 12.81
C SER A 78 11.54 2.17 14.13
N ALA A 79 12.68 2.87 14.09
CA ALA A 79 13.48 3.22 15.27
C ALA A 79 12.69 4.10 16.26
N ARG A 80 11.80 4.95 15.75
CA ARG A 80 10.88 5.78 16.55
C ARG A 80 9.64 5.03 17.04
N LYS A 81 9.54 3.72 16.78
CA LYS A 81 8.37 2.88 17.09
C LYS A 81 7.09 3.41 16.47
N LEU A 82 7.17 3.94 15.24
CA LEU A 82 6.00 4.37 14.47
C LEU A 82 5.48 3.26 13.56
N LEU A 83 6.38 2.37 13.11
CA LEU A 83 6.12 1.25 12.21
C LEU A 83 6.58 -0.07 12.83
N GLU A 84 5.97 -1.18 12.38
CA GLU A 84 6.34 -2.52 12.81
C GLU A 84 7.72 -2.90 12.27
N SER A 85 8.69 -3.07 13.19
CA SER A 85 10.09 -3.30 12.83
C SER A 85 10.27 -4.55 11.99
N LYS A 86 9.58 -5.65 12.33
CA LYS A 86 9.69 -6.91 11.58
C LYS A 86 9.26 -6.77 10.11
N VAL A 87 8.22 -5.98 9.85
CA VAL A 87 7.73 -5.75 8.49
C VAL A 87 8.70 -4.85 7.72
N VAL A 88 9.22 -3.81 8.36
CA VAL A 88 10.25 -2.94 7.76
C VAL A 88 11.51 -3.75 7.43
N ASP A 89 11.96 -4.61 8.33
CA ASP A 89 13.14 -5.46 8.12
C ASP A 89 12.92 -6.41 6.93
N LEU A 90 11.77 -7.10 6.90
CA LEU A 90 11.41 -8.00 5.80
C LEU A 90 11.36 -7.26 4.45
N LEU A 91 10.78 -6.06 4.40
CA LEU A 91 10.75 -5.25 3.18
C LEU A 91 12.17 -4.87 2.74
N VAL A 92 13.02 -4.41 3.66
CA VAL A 92 14.39 -3.97 3.35
C VAL A 92 15.26 -5.13 2.87
N GLU A 93 15.11 -6.31 3.48
CA GLU A 93 15.81 -7.54 3.07
C GLU A 93 15.41 -7.99 1.66
N ASN A 94 14.16 -7.76 1.27
CA ASN A 94 13.61 -8.15 -0.04
C ASN A 94 13.39 -6.94 -0.98
N TYR A 95 14.10 -5.84 -0.75
CA TYR A 95 13.79 -4.53 -1.37
C TYR A 95 13.70 -4.61 -2.90
N ASP A 96 14.67 -5.24 -3.55
CA ASP A 96 14.76 -5.24 -5.01
C ASP A 96 13.60 -6.03 -5.65
N GLU A 97 13.19 -7.13 -5.03
CA GLU A 97 12.05 -7.93 -5.47
C GLU A 97 10.73 -7.17 -5.26
N VAL A 98 10.52 -6.62 -4.07
CA VAL A 98 9.31 -5.86 -3.72
C VAL A 98 9.18 -4.62 -4.61
N PHE A 99 10.29 -3.89 -4.84
CA PHE A 99 10.31 -2.72 -5.71
C PHE A 99 9.96 -3.09 -7.16
N LEU A 100 10.55 -4.16 -7.70
CA LEU A 100 10.26 -4.59 -9.06
C LEU A 100 8.79 -5.02 -9.23
N GLU A 101 8.25 -5.76 -8.25
CA GLU A 101 6.86 -6.21 -8.30
C GLU A 101 5.88 -5.04 -8.14
N MET A 102 6.15 -4.10 -7.24
CA MET A 102 5.39 -2.86 -7.08
C MET A 102 5.31 -2.10 -8.42
N ARG A 103 6.45 -1.92 -9.11
CA ARG A 103 6.50 -1.23 -10.42
C ARG A 103 5.65 -1.93 -11.47
N LYS A 104 5.75 -3.26 -11.59
CA LYS A 104 4.92 -4.04 -12.51
C LYS A 104 3.43 -3.89 -12.21
N LYS A 105 3.04 -3.89 -10.94
CA LYS A 105 1.63 -3.72 -10.52
C LYS A 105 1.11 -2.32 -10.79
N GLN A 106 1.91 -1.28 -10.52
CA GLN A 106 1.58 0.11 -10.83
C GLN A 106 1.40 0.31 -12.35
N GLU A 107 2.29 -0.24 -13.17
CA GLU A 107 2.20 -0.18 -14.63
C GLU A 107 0.96 -0.90 -15.16
N ALA A 108 0.67 -2.10 -14.65
CA ALA A 108 -0.53 -2.85 -15.01
C ALA A 108 -1.83 -2.14 -14.56
N ALA A 109 -1.85 -1.57 -13.35
CA ALA A 109 -2.99 -0.80 -12.86
C ALA A 109 -3.22 0.45 -13.70
N ARG A 110 -2.16 1.19 -14.02
CA ARG A 110 -2.21 2.36 -14.89
C ARG A 110 -2.75 2.01 -16.27
N ALA A 111 -2.21 0.96 -16.91
CA ALA A 111 -2.69 0.50 -18.21
C ALA A 111 -4.17 0.10 -18.18
N PHE A 112 -4.60 -0.59 -17.11
CA PHE A 112 -6.02 -0.90 -16.90
C PHE A 112 -6.88 0.36 -16.79
N TYR A 113 -6.46 1.36 -16.00
CA TYR A 113 -7.20 2.60 -15.85
C TYR A 113 -7.28 3.37 -17.18
N GLU A 114 -6.18 3.45 -17.93
CA GLU A 114 -6.13 4.10 -19.23
C GLU A 114 -7.04 3.39 -20.25
N GLU A 115 -7.03 2.05 -20.31
CA GLU A 115 -7.87 1.27 -21.23
C GLU A 115 -9.37 1.40 -20.90
N GLN A 116 -9.74 1.36 -19.62
CA GLN A 116 -11.13 1.33 -19.20
C GLN A 116 -11.78 2.71 -19.05
N PHE A 117 -11.00 3.75 -18.72
CA PHE A 117 -11.55 5.05 -18.31
C PHE A 117 -10.99 6.26 -19.08
N ALA A 118 -9.87 6.17 -19.80
CA ALA A 118 -9.32 7.35 -20.51
C ALA A 118 -10.13 7.80 -21.73
N CYS A 119 -11.12 7.01 -22.19
CA CYS A 119 -12.05 7.42 -23.25
C CYS A 119 -13.20 8.32 -22.77
N VAL A 120 -13.29 8.65 -21.48
CA VAL A 120 -14.39 9.46 -20.92
C VAL A 120 -14.10 10.97 -20.98
N GLU A 121 -12.85 11.40 -21.20
CA GLU A 121 -12.47 12.82 -21.21
C GLU A 121 -12.66 13.54 -22.56
N THR A 122 -12.97 12.83 -23.66
CA THR A 122 -13.21 13.48 -24.97
C THR A 122 -14.69 13.78 -25.24
N ALA A 123 -15.60 13.41 -24.34
CA ALA A 123 -17.00 13.83 -24.38
C ALA A 123 -17.21 15.08 -23.51
N SER A 124 -16.48 16.15 -23.82
CA SER A 124 -16.76 17.48 -23.27
C SER A 124 -17.84 18.15 -24.10
N VAL A 125 -18.92 18.51 -23.39
CA VAL A 125 -19.98 19.50 -23.66
C VAL A 125 -19.69 20.54 -24.74
#